data_AF-A0AAW0JEN6-F1
#
_entry.id   AF-A0AAW0JEN6-F1
#
_cell.length_a   1.000
_cell.length_b   1.000
_cell.length_c   1.000
_cell.angle_alpha   90.00
_cell.angle_beta   90.00
_cell.angle_gamma   90.00
#
_symmetry.space_group_name_H-M   'P 1'
#
loop_
_entity.id
_entity.type
_entity.pdbx_description
1 polymer ?
#
loop_
_entity_poly.entity_id
_entity_poly.type
_entity_poly.pdbx_seq_one_letter_code
_entity_poly.pdbx_strand_id
1 'polypeptide(L)'
;MESVRDEVDSTVRDVAANTGKAVNIGELVFSLTRNIIYRAAFGSLSHDGQDEFIAILQEFSSCFGAFNIADFIPWLGWADPQGLNTRLEKARRSLDGFIDTSSMIT
;
A
#
# COMPACT_ATOMS: atom_id res chain seq x y z
N MET A 1 -14.23 8.35 -8.61
CA MET A 1 -15.00 8.82 -7.43
C MET A 1 -16.07 7.82 -7.00
N GLU A 2 -16.83 7.22 -7.92
CA GLU A 2 -17.84 6.19 -7.59
C GLU A 2 -17.26 5.00 -6.80
N SER A 3 -16.07 4.53 -7.21
CA SER A 3 -15.36 3.43 -6.55
C SER A 3 -15.08 3.60 -5.05
N VAL A 4 -14.67 4.80 -4.61
CA VAL A 4 -14.37 5.06 -3.18
C VAL A 4 -15.65 5.00 -2.35
N ARG A 5 -16.77 5.47 -2.91
CA ARG A 5 -18.05 5.48 -2.22
C ARG A 5 -18.56 4.04 -1.99
N ASP A 6 -18.41 3.18 -2.99
CA ASP A 6 -18.82 1.77 -2.88
C ASP A 6 -18.09 1.04 -1.74
N GLU A 7 -16.78 1.27 -1.60
CA GLU A 7 -15.95 0.66 -0.55
C GLU A 7 -16.32 1.15 0.86
N VAL A 8 -16.56 2.47 0.98
CA VAL A 8 -17.04 3.07 2.22
C VAL A 8 -18.42 2.51 2.58
N ASP A 9 -19.34 2.44 1.62
CA ASP A 9 -20.68 1.91 1.85
C ASP A 9 -20.64 0.42 2.23
N SER A 10 -19.71 -0.36 1.65
CA SER A 10 -19.50 -1.77 2.04
C SER A 10 -19.04 -1.88 3.48
N THR A 11 -18.02 -1.11 3.85
CA THR A 11 -17.48 -1.12 5.22
C THR A 11 -18.55 -0.70 6.24
N VAL A 12 -19.37 0.30 5.92
CA VAL A 12 -20.48 0.74 6.78
C VAL A 12 -21.53 -0.37 6.94
N ARG A 13 -21.86 -1.09 5.87
CA ARG A 13 -22.77 -2.24 5.94
C ARG A 13 -22.21 -3.36 6.83
N ASP A 14 -20.92 -3.64 6.74
CA ASP A 14 -20.28 -4.67 7.56
C ASP A 14 -20.27 -4.31 9.05
N VAL A 15 -20.04 -3.03 9.38
CA VAL A 15 -20.15 -2.53 10.75
C VAL A 15 -21.59 -2.61 11.25
N ALA A 16 -22.57 -2.20 10.44
CA ALA A 16 -23.98 -2.26 10.81
C ALA A 16 -24.45 -3.72 11.05
N ALA A 17 -24.00 -4.66 10.22
CA ALA A 17 -24.28 -6.09 10.39
C ALA A 17 -23.68 -6.68 11.68
N ASN A 18 -22.65 -6.04 12.25
CA ASN A 18 -22.01 -6.44 13.50
C ASN A 18 -22.45 -5.59 14.71
N THR A 19 -23.61 -4.95 14.64
CA THR A 19 -24.18 -4.17 15.75
C THR A 19 -24.22 -5.01 17.04
N GLY A 20 -23.72 -4.43 18.13
CA GLY A 20 -23.65 -5.09 19.44
C GLY A 20 -22.44 -6.00 19.66
N LYS A 21 -21.55 -6.15 18.66
CA LYS A 21 -20.26 -6.84 18.78
C LYS A 21 -19.11 -5.84 18.82
N ALA A 22 -18.03 -6.23 19.50
CA ALA A 22 -16.78 -5.48 19.43
C ALA A 22 -16.21 -5.57 18.01
N VAL A 23 -15.76 -4.44 17.48
CA VAL A 23 -15.13 -4.34 16.16
C VAL A 23 -13.75 -3.71 16.29
N ASN A 24 -12.79 -4.20 15.50
CA ASN A 24 -11.46 -3.61 15.42
C ASN A 24 -11.47 -2.50 14.35
N ILE A 25 -11.56 -1.26 14.79
CA ILE A 25 -11.59 -0.10 13.89
C ILE A 25 -10.29 0.04 13.09
N GLY A 26 -9.15 -0.29 13.70
CA GLY A 26 -7.85 -0.22 13.02
C GLY A 26 -7.79 -1.16 11.82
N GLU A 27 -8.27 -2.38 12.00
CA GLU A 27 -8.35 -3.38 10.93
C GLU A 27 -9.35 -2.98 9.83
N LEU A 28 -10.53 -2.46 10.22
CA LEU A 28 -11.54 -1.96 9.26
C LEU A 28 -11.00 -0.82 8.39
N VAL A 29 -10.40 0.20 9.01
CA VAL A 29 -9.83 1.34 8.28
C VAL A 29 -8.65 0.90 7.41
N PHE A 30 -7.83 -0.02 7.90
CA PHE A 30 -6.71 -0.56 7.13
C PHE A 30 -7.18 -1.33 5.90
N SER A 31 -8.17 -2.22 6.05
CA SER A 31 -8.78 -2.97 4.96
C SER A 31 -9.44 -2.04 3.93
N LEU A 32 -10.26 -1.10 4.38
CA LEU A 32 -10.89 -0.09 3.52
C LEU A 32 -9.85 0.70 2.70
N THR A 33 -8.80 1.18 3.36
CA THR A 33 -7.74 1.96 2.70
C THR A 33 -7.00 1.12 1.65
N ARG A 34 -6.69 -0.14 1.97
CA ARG A 34 -6.09 -1.09 1.03
C ARG A 34 -6.98 -1.33 -0.19
N ASN A 35 -8.28 -1.58 0.01
CA ASN A 35 -9.22 -1.81 -1.09
C ASN A 35 -9.32 -0.61 -2.03
N ILE A 36 -9.44 0.60 -1.46
CA ILE A 36 -9.47 1.85 -2.23
C ILE A 36 -8.19 2.01 -3.07
N ILE A 37 -7.02 1.84 -2.46
CA ILE A 37 -5.74 2.03 -3.15
C ILE A 37 -5.56 0.98 -4.26
N TYR A 38 -5.86 -0.29 -3.99
CA TYR A 38 -5.75 -1.36 -4.97
C TYR A 38 -6.70 -1.14 -6.16
N ARG A 39 -7.97 -0.85 -5.88
CA ARG A 39 -8.96 -0.58 -6.93
C ARG A 39 -8.66 0.70 -7.70
N ALA A 40 -8.06 1.71 -7.08
CA ALA A 40 -7.61 2.91 -7.78
C ALA A 40 -6.43 2.63 -8.73
N ALA A 41 -5.51 1.73 -8.34
CA ALA A 41 -4.35 1.37 -9.15
C ALA A 41 -4.71 0.41 -10.30
N PHE A 42 -5.57 -0.58 -10.06
CA PHE A 42 -5.82 -1.69 -10.99
C PHE A 42 -7.25 -1.77 -11.52
N GLY A 43 -8.18 -0.96 -11.02
CA GLY A 43 -9.60 -1.00 -11.41
C GLY A 43 -10.37 -2.23 -10.93
N SER A 44 -9.73 -3.15 -10.19
CA SER A 44 -10.28 -4.45 -9.81
C SER A 44 -10.72 -4.52 -8.35
N LEU A 45 -11.77 -5.33 -8.10
CA LEU A 45 -12.22 -5.76 -6.76
C LEU A 45 -11.57 -7.09 -6.33
N SER A 46 -10.64 -7.62 -7.13
CA SER A 46 -9.93 -8.85 -6.79
C SER A 46 -9.10 -8.64 -5.52
N HIS A 47 -9.17 -9.61 -4.63
CA HIS A 47 -8.28 -9.70 -3.47
C HIS A 47 -6.97 -10.42 -3.83
N ASP A 48 -6.91 -11.04 -5.02
CA ASP A 48 -5.72 -11.75 -5.48
C ASP A 48 -4.60 -10.75 -5.79
N GLY A 49 -3.41 -10.98 -5.21
CA GLY A 49 -2.26 -10.08 -5.29
C GLY A 49 -2.37 -8.80 -4.44
N GLN A 50 -3.50 -8.55 -3.76
CA GLN A 50 -3.71 -7.31 -3.02
C GLN A 50 -2.77 -7.16 -1.81
N ASP A 51 -2.55 -8.24 -1.06
CA ASP A 51 -1.63 -8.25 0.08
C ASP A 51 -0.17 -8.04 -0.37
N GLU A 52 0.23 -8.63 -1.50
CA GLU A 52 1.55 -8.45 -2.09
C GLU A 52 1.77 -7.00 -2.52
N PHE A 53 0.80 -6.42 -3.23
CA PHE A 53 0.85 -5.02 -3.64
C PHE A 53 0.94 -4.06 -2.46
N ILE A 54 0.16 -4.28 -1.41
CA ILE A 54 0.20 -3.45 -0.20
C ILE A 54 1.52 -3.60 0.54
N ALA A 55 2.11 -4.80 0.61
CA ALA A 55 3.43 -5.00 1.19
C ALA A 55 4.51 -4.21 0.42
N ILE A 56 4.46 -4.22 -0.92
CA ILE A 56 5.35 -3.44 -1.77
C ILE A 56 5.17 -1.93 -1.50
N LEU A 57 3.92 -1.46 -1.42
CA LEU A 57 3.62 -0.06 -1.11
C LEU A 57 4.08 0.36 0.30
N GLN A 58 3.96 -0.52 1.28
CA GLN A 58 4.45 -0.26 2.64
C GLN A 58 5.97 -0.13 2.68
N GLU A 59 6.70 -1.02 2.00
CA GLU A 59 8.16 -0.93 1.92
C GLU A 59 8.60 0.33 1.16
N PHE A 60 7.90 0.66 0.07
CA PHE A 60 8.12 1.89 -0.68
C PHE A 60 7.87 3.12 0.21
N SER A 61 6.72 3.20 0.89
CA SER A 61 6.39 4.30 1.81
C SER A 61 7.35 4.40 2.98
N SER A 62 7.83 3.27 3.51
CA SER A 62 8.86 3.21 4.56
C SER A 62 10.19 3.81 4.07
N CYS A 63 10.59 3.53 2.82
CA CYS A 63 11.79 4.13 2.24
C CYS A 63 11.66 5.65 2.05
N PHE A 64 10.48 6.14 1.63
CA PHE A 64 10.22 7.58 1.47
C PHE A 64 10.04 8.32 2.81
N GLY A 65 9.50 7.65 3.82
CA GLY A 65 9.28 8.21 5.16
C GLY A 65 10.48 8.06 6.09
N ALA A 66 11.47 7.25 5.72
CA ALA A 66 12.71 7.13 6.46
C ALA A 66 13.48 8.45 6.38
N PHE A 67 13.83 8.99 7.56
CA PHE A 67 14.69 10.15 7.70
C PHE A 67 16.00 9.93 6.95
N ASN A 68 16.16 10.61 5.81
CA ASN A 68 17.39 10.52 5.03
C ASN A 68 18.48 11.30 5.77
N ILE A 69 19.43 10.57 6.38
CA ILE A 69 20.59 11.18 7.05
C ILE A 69 21.38 12.10 6.11
N ALA A 70 21.30 11.87 4.78
CA ALA A 70 21.92 12.73 3.78
C ALA A 70 21.30 14.13 3.70
N ASP A 71 20.03 14.32 4.12
CA ASP A 71 19.39 15.64 4.21
C ASP A 71 20.00 16.51 5.32
N PHE A 72 20.67 15.89 6.30
CA PHE A 72 21.30 16.57 7.44
C PHE A 72 22.83 16.64 7.33
N ILE A 73 23.47 15.72 6.59
CA ILE A 73 24.93 15.64 6.45
C ILE A 73 25.31 15.52 4.97
N PRO A 74 25.39 16.64 4.22
CA PRO A 74 25.57 16.66 2.77
C PRO A 74 26.84 15.96 2.27
N TRP A 75 27.91 15.92 3.08
CA TRP A 75 29.16 15.24 2.72
C TRP A 75 29.14 13.72 2.91
N LEU A 76 28.06 13.18 3.51
CA LEU A 76 27.84 11.74 3.69
C LEU A 76 26.95 11.15 2.61
N GLY A 77 26.51 11.91 1.59
CA GLY A 77 25.58 11.43 0.56
C GLY A 77 26.08 10.27 -0.31
N TRP A 78 27.38 9.94 -0.26
CA TRP A 78 27.97 8.76 -0.90
C TRP A 78 27.84 7.49 -0.06
N ALA A 79 27.74 7.66 1.27
CA ALA A 79 27.37 6.59 2.15
C ALA A 79 25.85 6.50 2.06
N ASP A 80 25.35 5.33 1.69
CA ASP A 80 23.95 4.96 1.92
C ASP A 80 23.91 4.22 3.28
N PRO A 81 24.12 4.88 4.43
CA PRO A 81 24.28 4.20 5.72
C PRO A 81 23.04 3.43 6.13
N GLN A 82 21.88 3.79 5.56
CA GLN A 82 20.58 3.17 5.82
C GLN A 82 20.17 2.19 4.71
N GLY A 83 20.96 2.04 3.64
CA GLY A 83 20.66 1.17 2.50
C GLY A 83 19.40 1.56 1.73
N LEU A 84 18.93 2.80 1.85
CA LEU A 84 17.66 3.27 1.33
C LEU A 84 17.61 3.23 -0.19
N ASN A 85 18.71 3.54 -0.88
CA ASN A 85 18.76 3.48 -2.34
C ASN A 85 18.58 2.03 -2.82
N THR A 86 19.26 1.09 -2.18
CA THR A 86 19.17 -0.34 -2.53
C THR A 86 17.77 -0.90 -2.21
N ARG A 87 17.18 -0.51 -1.08
CA ARG A 87 15.82 -0.93 -0.70
C ARG A 87 14.77 -0.36 -1.64
N LEU A 88 14.88 0.92 -1.99
CA LEU A 88 13.99 1.58 -2.93
C LEU A 88 14.07 0.95 -4.32
N GLU A 89 15.28 0.63 -4.80
CA GLU A 89 15.47 -0.05 -6.08
C GLU A 89 14.83 -1.45 -6.09
N LYS A 90 14.94 -2.20 -4.99
CA LYS A 90 14.27 -3.49 -4.83
C LYS A 90 12.74 -3.34 -4.80
N ALA A 91 12.21 -2.41 -4.00
CA ALA A 91 10.78 -2.15 -3.91
C ALA A 91 10.20 -1.75 -5.28
N ARG A 92 10.92 -0.91 -6.04
CA ARG A 92 10.56 -0.55 -7.41
C ARG A 92 10.54 -1.76 -8.33
N ARG A 93 11.57 -2.61 -8.32
CA ARG A 93 11.58 -3.84 -9.14
C ARG A 93 10.44 -4.80 -8.80
N SER A 94 10.11 -4.95 -7.51
CA SER A 94 8.96 -5.74 -7.07
C SER A 94 7.65 -5.16 -7.58
N LEU A 95 7.49 -3.83 -7.54
CA LEU A 95 6.33 -3.14 -8.10
C LEU A 95 6.22 -3.34 -9.61
N ASP A 96 7.33 -3.14 -10.34
CA ASP A 96 7.38 -3.31 -11.80
C ASP A 96 7.00 -4.76 -12.19
N GLY A 97 7.55 -5.77 -11.50
CA GLY A 97 7.21 -7.17 -11.75
C GLY A 97 5.76 -7.53 -11.42
N PHE A 98 5.19 -6.95 -10.36
CA PHE A 98 3.79 -7.13 -10.01
C PHE A 98 2.85 -6.53 -11.07
N ILE A 99 3.18 -5.34 -11.57
CA ILE A 99 2.40 -4.67 -12.62
C ILE A 99 2.49 -5.44 -13.93
N ASP A 100 3.68 -5.86 -14.36
CA ASP A 100 3.86 -6.63 -15.61
C ASP A 100 3.08 -7.96 -15.58
N THR A 101 3.06 -8.63 -14.42
CA THR A 101 2.28 -9.86 -14.22
C THR A 101 0.78 -9.57 -14.25
N SER A 102 0.34 -8.46 -13.66
CA SER A 102 -1.08 -8.06 -13.63
C SER A 102 -1.58 -7.60 -15.00
N SER A 103 -0.74 -6.96 -15.81
CA SER A 103 -1.03 -6.58 -17.20
C SER A 103 -1.07 -7.78 -18.16
N MET A 104 -0.52 -8.94 -17.80
CA MET A 104 -0.65 -10.17 -18.58
C MET A 104 -1.97 -10.93 -18.35
N ILE A 105 -2.78 -10.54 -17.36
CA ILE A 105 -4.02 -11.24 -16.96
C ILE A 105 -5.29 -10.41 -17.31
N THR A 106 -5.12 -9.24 -17.96
CA THR A 106 -6.22 -8.46 -18.58
C THR A 106 -6.19 -8.63 -20.10
#